data_AF-A0A7I4YRM3-F1
#
_entry.id   AF-A0A7I4YRM3-F1
#
_cell.length_a   1.000
_cell.length_b   1.000
_cell.length_c   1.000
_cell.angle_alpha   90.00
_cell.angle_beta   90.00
_cell.angle_gamma   90.00
#
_symmetry.space_group_name_H-M   'P 1'
#
loop_
_entity.id
_entity.type
_entity.pdbx_description
1 polymer ?
#
loop_
_entity_poly.entity_id
_entity_poly.type
_entity_poly.pdbx_seq_one_letter_code
_entity_poly.pdbx_strand_id
1 'polypeptide(L)' 'AFSSAAFNMFFYIVCALFLLNASTTEAAVTTKAPCVDRGGEAYCSVHSGSPDYICTNVMKYYLASQLCAKTCGVCL' A
#
# COMPACT_ATOMS: atom_id res chain seq x y z
N ALA A 1 20.96 0.94 -48.79
CA ALA A 1 21.91 0.62 -47.71
C ALA A 1 21.33 1.16 -46.41
N PHE A 2 20.70 0.32 -45.60
CA PHE A 2 20.23 0.73 -44.28
C PHE A 2 21.46 0.79 -43.38
N SER A 3 21.84 2.00 -42.96
CA SER A 3 23.05 2.22 -42.16
C SER A 3 22.95 1.43 -40.86
N SER A 4 23.86 0.47 -40.66
CA SER A 4 23.88 -0.46 -39.53
C SER A 4 23.83 0.26 -38.16
N ALA A 5 24.35 1.49 -38.10
CA ALA A 5 24.30 2.35 -36.93
C ALA A 5 22.87 2.70 -36.47
N ALA A 6 21.94 2.93 -37.39
CA ALA A 6 20.57 3.32 -37.07
C ALA A 6 19.75 2.14 -36.49
N PHE A 7 20.00 0.93 -37.00
CA PHE A 7 19.37 -0.30 -36.49
C PHE A 7 19.88 -0.63 -35.07
N ASN A 8 21.18 -0.46 -34.85
CA ASN A 8 21.79 -0.64 -33.52
C ASN A 8 21.23 0.38 -32.51
N MET A 9 21.16 1.67 -32.86
CA MET A 9 20.57 2.68 -31.98
C MET A 9 19.10 2.39 -31.65
N PHE A 10 18.30 1.94 -32.63
CA PHE A 10 16.90 1.60 -32.39
C PHE A 10 16.74 0.44 -31.40
N PHE A 11 17.59 -0.59 -31.51
CA PHE A 11 17.57 -1.72 -30.58
C PHE A 11 17.86 -1.27 -29.14
N TYR A 12 18.85 -0.40 -28.93
CA TYR A 12 19.16 0.13 -27.60
C TYR A 12 18.00 0.96 -27.00
N ILE A 13 17.30 1.75 -27.83
CA ILE A 13 16.14 2.53 -27.38
C ILE A 13 15.00 1.60 -26.95
N VAL A 14 14.72 0.56 -27.72
CA VAL A 14 13.69 -0.44 -27.38
C VAL A 14 14.08 -1.18 -26.09
N CYS A 15 15.32 -1.62 -25.93
CA CYS A 15 15.80 -2.24 -24.70
C CYS A 15 15.68 -1.30 -23.49
N ALA A 16 16.03 -0.02 -23.63
CA ALA A 16 15.88 0.96 -22.56
C ALA A 16 14.41 1.15 -22.15
N LEU A 17 13.49 1.20 -23.13
CA LEU A 17 12.05 1.29 -22.88
C LEU A 17 11.51 0.03 -22.17
N PHE A 18 11.98 -1.17 -22.54
CA PHE A 18 11.61 -2.41 -21.84
C PHE A 18 12.10 -2.42 -20.39
N LEU A 19 13.31 -1.96 -20.14
CA LEU A 19 13.88 -1.88 -18.78
C LEU A 19 13.15 -0.82 -17.93
N LEU A 20 12.75 0.30 -18.51
CA LEU A 20 11.96 1.33 -17.82
C LEU A 20 10.57 0.81 -17.45
N ASN A 21 9.90 0.07 -18.35
CA ASN A 21 8.60 -0.53 -18.07
C ASN A 21 8.65 -1.67 -17.02
N ALA A 22 9.79 -2.37 -16.89
CA ALA A 22 9.98 -3.37 -15.83
C ALA A 22 10.09 -2.72 -14.45
N SER A 23 10.72 -1.54 -14.36
CA SER A 23 10.95 -0.81 -13.11
C SER A 23 9.77 0.07 -12.67
N THR A 24 8.71 0.22 -13.47
CA THR A 24 7.51 0.98 -13.06
C THR A 24 6.55 0.18 -12.18
N THR A 25 6.77 -1.12 -11.99
CA THR A 25 5.93 -1.98 -11.14
C THR A 25 6.03 -1.64 -9.64
N GLU A 26 7.03 -0.83 -9.26
CA GLU A 26 7.33 -0.44 -7.88
C GLU A 26 6.89 1.00 -7.55
N ALA A 27 6.31 1.74 -8.51
CA ALA A 27 5.46 2.89 -8.20
C ALA A 27 4.04 2.44 -7.83
N ALA A 28 3.92 1.29 -7.15
CA ALA A 28 2.76 0.95 -6.34
C ALA A 28 2.69 2.00 -5.25
N VAL A 29 2.06 3.11 -5.63
CA VAL A 29 1.66 4.26 -4.86
C VAL A 29 1.57 3.85 -3.39
N THR A 30 2.58 4.24 -2.63
CA THR A 30 2.52 4.28 -1.16
C THR A 30 1.53 5.37 -0.75
N THR A 31 0.31 5.33 -1.26
CA THR A 31 -0.85 5.86 -0.54
C THR A 31 -1.01 4.93 0.63
N LYS A 32 -0.22 5.20 1.67
CA LYS A 32 -0.52 4.82 3.03
C LYS A 32 -2.02 5.04 3.19
N ALA A 33 -2.77 3.95 3.32
CA ALA A 33 -4.23 4.05 3.34
C ALA A 33 -4.62 5.09 4.38
N PRO A 34 -5.61 5.97 4.10
CA PRO A 34 -5.98 7.02 5.03
C PRO A 34 -6.27 6.39 6.39
N CYS A 35 -5.63 6.91 7.45
CA CYS A 35 -5.85 6.41 8.79
C CYS A 35 -7.25 6.79 9.26
N VAL A 36 -8.19 5.87 9.09
CA VAL A 36 -9.60 6.05 9.43
C VAL A 36 -10.14 4.78 10.08
N ASP A 37 -11.12 4.96 10.95
CA ASP A 37 -11.89 3.86 11.51
C ASP A 37 -12.93 3.40 10.49
N ARG A 38 -12.61 2.33 9.75
CA ARG A 38 -13.52 1.72 8.77
C ARG A 38 -14.70 1.01 9.41
N GLY A 39 -14.56 0.56 10.65
CA GLY A 39 -15.65 0.01 11.46
C GLY A 39 -16.65 1.07 11.92
N GLY A 40 -16.32 2.35 11.74
CA GLY A 40 -17.09 3.47 12.26
C GLY A 40 -16.72 3.81 13.70
N GLU A 41 -16.76 5.10 14.01
CA GLU A 41 -16.36 5.64 15.32
C GLU A 41 -17.15 5.00 16.47
N ALA A 42 -18.48 4.86 16.33
CA ALA A 42 -19.32 4.25 17.36
C ALA A 42 -18.94 2.80 17.67
N TYR A 43 -18.65 1.98 16.66
CA TYR A 43 -18.22 0.60 16.87
C TYR A 43 -16.87 0.56 17.59
N CYS A 44 -15.91 1.35 17.11
CA CYS A 44 -14.57 1.38 17.65
C CYS A 44 -14.53 1.94 19.07
N SER A 45 -15.31 2.98 19.39
CA SER A 45 -15.41 3.54 20.74
C SER A 45 -16.07 2.61 21.76
N VAL A 46 -17.09 1.84 21.35
CA VAL A 46 -17.73 0.85 22.26
C VAL A 46 -16.78 -0.31 22.56
N HIS A 47 -16.01 -0.75 21.56
CA HIS A 47 -15.06 -1.85 21.70
C HIS A 47 -13.68 -1.38 22.18
N SER A 48 -13.49 -0.07 22.33
CA SER A 48 -12.32 0.54 22.98
C SER A 48 -12.51 0.69 24.51
N GLY A 49 -13.63 0.29 25.09
CA GLY A 49 -13.82 0.31 26.55
C GLY A 49 -14.16 -1.05 27.14
N SER A 50 -14.34 -2.07 26.30
CA SER A 50 -14.83 -3.38 26.72
C SER A 50 -13.69 -4.26 27.25
N PRO A 51 -13.99 -5.27 28.09
CA PRO A 51 -12.99 -6.27 28.53
C PRO A 51 -12.38 -7.07 27.37
N ASP A 52 -13.01 -7.01 26.19
CA ASP A 52 -12.58 -7.63 24.93
C ASP A 52 -11.90 -6.62 23.99
N TYR A 53 -11.22 -5.63 24.59
CA TYR A 53 -10.64 -4.44 23.98
C TYR A 53 -9.87 -4.77 22.71
N ILE A 54 -10.37 -4.25 21.58
CA ILE A 54 -9.86 -4.63 20.26
C ILE A 54 -8.41 -4.18 20.06
N CYS A 55 -7.96 -3.13 20.76
CA CYS A 55 -6.62 -2.56 20.60
C CYS A 55 -5.54 -3.18 21.51
N THR A 56 -5.89 -3.95 22.56
CA THR A 56 -4.91 -4.66 23.42
C THR A 56 -4.92 -6.16 23.20
N ASN A 57 -6.02 -6.71 22.66
CA ASN A 57 -6.09 -8.12 22.37
C ASN A 57 -5.26 -8.45 21.13
N VAL A 58 -4.12 -9.12 21.33
CA VAL A 58 -3.17 -9.50 20.28
C VAL A 58 -3.83 -10.34 19.18
N MET A 59 -4.81 -11.17 19.55
CA MET A 59 -5.58 -11.99 18.58
C MET A 59 -6.49 -11.14 17.69
N LYS A 60 -6.84 -9.93 18.13
CA LYS A 60 -7.69 -8.99 17.40
C LYS A 60 -6.90 -7.84 16.76
N TYR A 61 -5.57 -7.89 16.80
CA TYR A 61 -4.72 -6.86 16.18
C TYR A 61 -5.05 -6.66 14.69
N TYR A 62 -5.37 -7.74 13.98
CA TYR A 62 -5.83 -7.66 12.58
C TYR A 62 -7.11 -6.83 12.44
N LEU A 63 -8.08 -7.03 13.35
CA LEU A 63 -9.33 -6.25 13.37
C LEU A 63 -9.07 -4.80 13.76
N ALA A 64 -8.19 -4.55 14.75
CA ALA A 64 -7.79 -3.19 15.11
C ALA A 64 -7.17 -2.45 13.92
N SER A 65 -6.27 -3.11 13.17
CA SER A 65 -5.60 -2.52 12.00
C SER A 65 -6.53 -2.29 10.81
N GLN A 66 -7.55 -3.12 10.62
CA GLN A 66 -8.48 -3.01 9.48
C GLN A 66 -9.69 -2.11 9.77
N LEU A 67 -10.24 -2.16 11.00
CA LEU A 67 -11.51 -1.53 11.34
C LEU A 67 -11.34 -0.29 12.21
N CYS A 68 -10.44 -0.32 13.19
CA CYS A 68 -10.35 0.70 14.23
C CYS A 68 -8.95 1.33 14.28
N ALA A 69 -8.32 1.50 13.11
CA ALA A 69 -6.91 1.82 13.03
C ALA A 69 -6.56 3.17 13.67
N LYS A 70 -7.50 4.14 13.57
CA LYS A 70 -7.37 5.47 14.16
C LYS A 70 -7.65 5.44 15.65
N THR A 71 -8.76 4.83 16.07
CA THR A 71 -9.13 4.71 17.49
C THR A 71 -8.08 3.92 18.29
N CYS A 72 -7.48 2.89 17.69
CA CYS A 72 -6.45 2.07 18.30
C CYS A 72 -5.02 2.61 18.13
N GLY A 73 -4.81 3.67 17.33
CA GLY A 73 -3.48 4.24 17.08
C GLY A 73 -2.51 3.29 16.39
N VAL A 74 -3.01 2.32 15.61
CA VAL A 74 -2.20 1.30 14.90
C VAL A 74 -1.89 1.67 13.46
N CYS A 75 -2.44 2.78 12.97
CA CYS A 75 -2.06 3.35 11.69
C CYS A 75 -0.79 4.20 11.83
N LEU A 76 0.07 4.19 10.80
CA LEU A 76 1.20 5.11 10.69
C LEU A 76 0.74 6.39 9.99
#